data_AF-A0A969ZW44-F1
#
_entry.id   AF-A0A969ZW44-F1
#
_cell.length_a   1.000
_cell.length_b   1.000
_cell.length_c   1.000
_cell.angle_alpha   90.00
_cell.angle_beta   90.00
_cell.angle_gamma   90.00
#
_symmetry.space_group_name_H-M   'P 1'
#
loop_
_entity.id
_entity.type
_entity.pdbx_description
1 polymer ?
#
loop_
_entity_poly.entity_id
_entity_poly.type
_entity_poly.pdbx_seq_one_letter_code
_entity_poly.pdbx_strand_id
1 'polypeptide(L)'
;FDVYRESQKNKRKIPDLKDVNVEEALKILEDLDFKGVSVTPNLNPTYPIEPMNRVLKTVPEAGKNVDIGSVVKVYYIDDDVLEKKQNLIQARIQKD
;
A
#
# COMPACT_ATOMS: atom_id res chain seq x y z
N PHE A 1 -31.28 -11.87 14.05
CA PHE A 1 -30.86 -10.45 14.00
C PHE A 1 -29.61 -10.17 14.84
N ASP A 2 -29.32 -10.93 15.91
CA ASP A 2 -28.13 -10.71 16.76
C ASP A 2 -26.77 -10.93 16.08
N VAL A 3 -26.62 -11.95 15.23
CA VAL A 3 -25.35 -12.28 14.54
C VAL A 3 -24.83 -11.13 13.66
N TYR A 4 -25.74 -10.36 13.05
CA TYR A 4 -25.37 -9.22 12.21
C TYR A 4 -24.84 -8.03 13.01
N ARG A 5 -25.25 -7.83 14.26
CA ARG A 5 -24.77 -6.72 15.10
C ARG A 5 -23.41 -7.02 15.73
N GLU A 6 -23.13 -8.28 16.06
CA GLU A 6 -21.83 -8.68 16.62
C GLU A 6 -20.71 -8.62 15.58
N SER A 7 -20.97 -9.06 14.34
CA SER A 7 -19.98 -9.02 13.25
C SER A 7 -19.55 -7.60 12.83
N GLN A 8 -20.32 -6.56 13.17
CA GLN A 8 -19.94 -5.17 12.90
C GLN A 8 -19.07 -4.56 14.01
N LYS A 9 -19.05 -5.14 15.22
CA LYS A 9 -18.22 -4.64 16.34
C LYS A 9 -16.73 -4.85 16.11
N ASN A 10 -16.36 -5.81 15.27
CA ASN A 10 -14.95 -6.18 15.02
C ASN A 10 -14.40 -5.62 13.70
N LYS A 11 -15.08 -4.66 13.09
CA LYS A 11 -14.61 -4.02 11.86
C LYS A 11 -14.09 -2.62 12.15
N ARG A 12 -12.99 -2.27 11.50
CA ARG A 12 -12.44 -0.92 11.50
C ARG A 12 -12.31 -0.42 10.07
N LYS A 13 -12.43 0.89 9.92
CA LYS A 13 -12.27 1.57 8.63
C LYS A 13 -10.78 1.74 8.35
N ILE A 14 -10.35 1.36 7.15
CA ILE A 14 -8.99 1.65 6.69
C ILE A 14 -8.87 3.17 6.47
N PRO A 15 -7.93 3.87 7.12
CA PRO A 15 -7.71 5.29 6.91
C PRO A 15 -7.17 5.57 5.51
N ASP A 16 -7.34 6.81 5.05
CA ASP A 16 -6.60 7.25 3.87
C ASP A 16 -5.14 7.50 4.28
N LEU A 17 -4.24 6.72 3.69
CA LEU A 17 -2.81 6.77 3.96
C LEU A 17 -2.04 7.30 2.76
N LYS A 18 -2.72 7.76 1.69
CA LYS A 18 -2.06 8.27 0.50
C LYS A 18 -1.07 9.39 0.87
N ASP A 19 0.12 9.35 0.26
CA ASP A 19 1.21 10.28 0.50
C ASP A 19 1.80 10.28 1.93
N VAL A 20 1.34 9.40 2.83
CA VAL A 20 1.99 9.18 4.14
C VAL A 20 3.30 8.41 3.93
N ASN A 21 4.32 8.65 4.77
CA ASN A 21 5.53 7.85 4.73
C ASN A 21 5.22 6.37 5.05
N VAL A 22 5.85 5.43 4.35
CA VAL A 22 5.53 3.99 4.49
C VAL A 22 5.70 3.48 5.93
N GLU A 23 6.73 3.92 6.66
CA GLU A 23 6.95 3.49 8.04
C GLU A 23 5.89 4.03 9.00
N GLU A 24 5.49 5.30 8.81
CA GLU A 24 4.43 5.94 9.57
C GLU A 24 3.07 5.29 9.28
N ALA A 25 2.79 5.00 8.01
CA ALA A 25 1.58 4.31 7.60
C ALA A 25 1.45 2.92 8.22
N LEU A 26 2.56 2.17 8.35
CA LEU A 26 2.56 0.87 9.02
C LEU A 26 2.23 1.00 10.51
N LYS A 27 2.78 2.02 11.19
CA LYS A 27 2.46 2.30 12.61
C LYS A 27 0.99 2.68 12.80
N ILE A 28 0.45 3.56 11.94
CA ILE A 28 -0.97 3.93 11.98
C ILE A 28 -1.87 2.71 11.82
N LEU A 29 -1.51 1.77 10.92
CA LEU A 29 -2.26 0.53 10.75
C LEU A 29 -2.17 -0.38 11.97
N GLU A 30 -0.98 -0.51 12.57
CA GLU A 30 -0.77 -1.28 13.80
C GLU A 30 -1.58 -0.71 14.98
N ASP A 31 -1.57 0.62 15.17
CA ASP A 31 -2.38 1.32 16.19
C ASP A 31 -3.89 1.10 15.98
N LEU A 32 -4.29 0.83 14.74
CA LEU A 32 -5.65 0.48 14.37
C LEU A 32 -5.93 -1.04 14.42
N ASP A 33 -5.03 -1.83 14.99
CA ASP A 33 -5.09 -3.30 15.09
C ASP A 33 -5.13 -4.00 13.72
N PHE A 34 -4.61 -3.37 12.66
CA PHE A 34 -4.39 -4.02 11.36
C PHE A 34 -2.97 -4.56 11.24
N LYS A 35 -2.79 -5.57 10.37
CA LYS A 35 -1.47 -6.08 10.01
C LYS A 35 -0.99 -5.40 8.73
N GLY A 36 -0.32 -4.27 8.87
CA GLY A 36 0.31 -3.56 7.76
C GLY A 36 1.46 -4.36 7.15
N VAL A 37 1.50 -4.48 5.81
CA VAL A 37 2.62 -5.10 5.09
C VAL A 37 3.00 -4.21 3.91
N SER A 38 4.26 -3.81 3.83
CA SER A 38 4.77 -3.01 2.72
C SER A 38 4.99 -3.87 1.47
N VAL A 39 4.66 -3.32 0.29
CA VAL A 39 4.74 -4.03 -0.98
C VAL A 39 5.25 -3.08 -2.07
N THR A 40 6.33 -3.47 -2.75
CA THR A 40 6.80 -2.77 -3.94
C THR A 40 5.99 -3.17 -5.17
N PRO A 41 5.52 -2.24 -6.02
CA PRO A 41 4.75 -2.58 -7.22
C PRO A 41 5.63 -3.29 -8.25
N ASN A 42 5.01 -4.13 -9.09
CA ASN A 42 5.65 -4.59 -10.31
C ASN A 42 5.66 -3.43 -11.32
N LEU A 43 6.83 -2.90 -11.61
CA LEU A 43 6.97 -1.72 -12.46
C LEU A 43 6.87 -2.06 -13.93
N ASN A 44 6.08 -1.25 -14.63
CA ASN A 44 6.18 -1.08 -16.08
C ASN A 44 6.84 0.29 -16.37
N PRO A 45 7.43 0.50 -17.55
CA PRO A 45 8.12 1.76 -17.87
C PRO A 45 7.18 2.99 -17.82
N THR A 46 5.87 2.79 -17.98
CA THR A 46 4.83 3.83 -17.91
C THR A 46 4.41 4.19 -16.48
N TYR A 47 4.94 3.51 -15.47
CA TYR A 47 4.56 3.75 -14.09
C TYR A 47 4.98 5.17 -13.68
N PRO A 48 4.12 6.00 -13.07
CA PRO A 48 4.49 7.36 -12.69
C PRO A 48 5.64 7.34 -11.67
N ILE A 49 6.53 8.34 -11.73
CA ILE A 49 7.50 8.56 -10.65
C ILE A 49 6.74 9.28 -9.54
N GLU A 50 6.03 8.50 -8.75
CA GLU A 50 5.37 8.94 -7.52
C GLU A 50 6.44 9.21 -6.44
N PRO A 51 6.12 9.96 -5.37
CA PRO A 51 7.08 10.27 -4.34
C PRO A 51 7.62 9.02 -3.63
N MET A 52 8.95 8.99 -3.48
CA MET A 52 9.68 7.89 -2.83
C MET A 52 9.26 7.71 -1.38
N ASN A 53 9.23 6.47 -0.93
CA ASN A 53 8.90 6.05 0.44
C ASN A 53 7.53 6.54 0.93
N ARG A 54 6.64 6.93 0.01
CA ARG A 54 5.27 7.34 0.29
C ARG A 54 4.27 6.30 -0.21
N VAL A 55 3.19 6.17 0.53
CA VAL A 55 2.10 5.25 0.20
C VAL A 55 1.35 5.76 -1.04
N LEU A 56 1.25 4.89 -2.03
CA LEU A 56 0.51 5.12 -3.26
C LEU A 56 -0.95 4.70 -3.12
N LYS A 57 -1.15 3.54 -2.48
CA LYS A 57 -2.46 2.95 -2.23
C LYS A 57 -2.36 1.83 -1.20
N THR A 58 -3.50 1.48 -0.64
CA THR A 58 -3.66 0.27 0.18
C THR A 58 -4.54 -0.77 -0.51
N VAL A 59 -4.34 -2.03 -0.15
CA VAL A 59 -5.26 -3.12 -0.48
C VAL A 59 -5.52 -3.94 0.80
N PRO A 60 -6.76 -3.96 1.34
CA PRO A 60 -7.96 -3.32 0.81
C PRO A 60 -7.87 -1.78 0.76
N GLU A 61 -8.68 -1.17 -0.11
CA GLU A 61 -8.64 0.28 -0.36
C GLU A 61 -9.10 1.10 0.85
N ALA A 62 -8.58 2.32 0.95
CA ALA A 62 -8.97 3.27 1.98
C ALA A 62 -10.50 3.43 2.01
N GLY A 63 -11.03 3.59 3.21
CA GLY A 63 -12.45 3.74 3.45
C GLY A 63 -13.25 2.45 3.59
N LYS A 64 -12.66 1.28 3.27
CA LYS A 64 -13.32 -0.01 3.54
C LYS A 64 -13.32 -0.35 5.03
N ASN A 65 -14.44 -0.91 5.49
CA ASN A 65 -14.53 -1.55 6.80
C ASN A 65 -14.09 -3.01 6.68
N VAL A 66 -13.01 -3.37 7.37
CA VAL A 66 -12.43 -4.71 7.35
C VAL A 66 -12.25 -5.22 8.77
N ASP A 67 -12.20 -6.54 8.93
CA ASP A 67 -12.07 -7.15 10.26
C ASP A 67 -10.72 -6.75 10.89
N ILE A 68 -10.74 -6.46 12.18
CA ILE A 68 -9.54 -6.23 12.98
C ILE A 68 -8.57 -7.42 12.81
N GLY A 69 -7.27 -7.15 12.71
CA GLY A 69 -6.23 -8.15 12.47
C GLY A 69 -6.06 -8.54 11.00
N SER A 70 -6.89 -8.02 10.09
CA SER A 70 -6.73 -8.22 8.65
C SER A 70 -5.41 -7.64 8.14
N VAL A 71 -4.88 -8.29 7.10
CA VAL A 71 -3.69 -7.80 6.38
C VAL A 71 -4.08 -6.65 5.47
N VAL A 72 -3.37 -5.52 5.59
CA VAL A 72 -3.48 -4.36 4.70
C VAL A 72 -2.15 -4.19 3.97
N LYS A 73 -2.15 -4.45 2.67
CA LYS A 73 -0.98 -4.24 1.80
C LYS A 73 -0.82 -2.75 1.53
N VAL A 74 0.36 -2.22 1.79
CA VAL A 74 0.72 -0.81 1.58
C VAL A 74 1.68 -0.74 0.41
N TYR A 75 1.22 -0.20 -0.72
CA TYR A 75 2.05 -0.07 -1.91
C TYR A 75 2.84 1.23 -1.87
N TYR A 76 4.16 1.14 -2.10
CA TYR A 76 5.08 2.27 -2.11
C TYR A 76 6.22 2.01 -3.10
N ILE A 77 6.98 3.06 -3.44
CA ILE A 77 8.21 2.95 -4.24
C ILE A 77 9.40 3.27 -3.34
N ASP A 78 10.46 2.47 -3.42
CA ASP A 78 11.77 2.74 -2.84
C ASP A 78 12.84 2.89 -3.94
N ASP A 79 14.08 3.14 -3.51
CA ASP A 79 15.21 3.34 -4.39
C ASP A 79 15.48 2.10 -5.27
N ASP A 80 15.34 0.88 -4.73
CA ASP A 80 15.51 -0.38 -5.46
C ASP A 80 14.53 -0.49 -6.64
N VAL A 81 13.28 -0.10 -6.41
CA VAL A 81 12.23 -0.06 -7.42
C VAL A 81 12.56 1.00 -8.47
N LEU A 82 12.98 2.20 -8.06
CA LEU A 82 13.38 3.25 -9.00
C LEU A 82 14.55 2.82 -9.90
N GLU A 83 15.58 2.20 -9.32
CA GLU A 83 16.74 1.70 -10.07
C GLU A 83 16.32 0.64 -11.10
N LYS A 84 15.49 -0.34 -10.69
CA LYS A 84 14.93 -1.34 -11.60
C LYS A 84 14.17 -0.68 -12.76
N LYS A 85 13.41 0.39 -12.49
CA LYS A 85 12.70 1.13 -13.55
C LYS A 85 13.67 1.76 -14.54
N GLN A 86 14.72 2.42 -14.06
CA GLN A 86 15.72 3.07 -14.91
C GLN A 86 16.42 2.03 -15.79
N ASN A 87 16.80 0.88 -15.23
CA ASN A 87 17.39 -0.23 -15.98
C ASN A 87 16.45 -0.76 -17.07
N LEU A 88 15.15 -0.90 -16.78
CA LEU A 88 14.14 -1.31 -17.76
C LEU A 88 13.95 -0.31 -18.92
N ILE A 89 14.10 0.99 -18.65
CA ILE A 89 14.02 2.03 -19.68
C ILE A 89 15.28 1.99 -20.55
N GLN A 90 16.46 1.92 -19.94
CA GLN A 90 17.74 1.86 -20.66
C GLN A 90 17.83 0.62 -21.57
N ALA A 91 17.37 -0.53 -21.07
CA ALA A 91 17.33 -1.77 -21.85
C ALA A 91 16.36 -1.72 -23.05
N ARG A 92 15.35 -0.84 -23.02
CA ARG A 92 14.47 -0.59 -24.19
C ARG A 92 15.18 0.29 -25.21
N ILE A 93 15.80 1.39 -24.76
CA ILE A 93 16.50 2.35 -25.64
C ILE A 93 17.66 1.68 -26.41
N GLN A 94 18.40 0.76 -25.78
CA GLN A 94 19.53 0.07 -26.42
C GLN A 94 19.13 -1.02 -27.44
N LYS A 95 17.84 -1.38 -27.52
CA LYS A 95 17.34 -2.40 -28.45
C LYS A 95 16.73 -1.82 -29.73
N ASP A 96 16.56 -0.50 -29.79
CA ASP A 96 16.08 0.26 -30.94
C ASP A 96 17.25 0.92 -31.68
#